data_AF-A0A925HV60-F1
#
_entry.id   AF-A0A925HV60-F1
#
_cell.length_a   1.000
_cell.length_b   1.000
_cell.length_c   1.000
_cell.angle_alpha   90.00
_cell.angle_beta   90.00
_cell.angle_gamma   90.00
#
_symmetry.space_group_name_H-M   'P 1'
#
loop_
_entity.id
_entity.type
_entity.pdbx_description
1 polymer ?
#
loop_
_entity_poly.entity_id
_entity_poly.type
_entity_poly.pdbx_seq_one_letter_code
_entity_poly.pdbx_strand_id
1 'polypeptide(L)'
;MNIFLIILLVIAGVVALLLIIAAFSKKGYAIQRSIVIDKPVDEVYNYLRHIRNQDHFSKWVMTDPQMKKTFTGADGTVGFIYAWDGNKKAGKGEQEIKKLTTNKEIQLEVRFERPFKAVATTPFILESEAGNSNQTIVKWGMKSAMPWPMNAAMLFMNIENMLAKDLEISLGNLKRIIEQG
;
A
#
# COMPACT_ATOMS: atom_id res chain seq x y z
N MET A 1 -22.58 0.61 -45.86
CA MET A 1 -22.54 1.01 -44.43
C MET A 1 -21.41 2.02 -44.28
N ASN A 2 -21.71 3.22 -43.79
CA ASN A 2 -20.70 4.29 -43.72
C ASN A 2 -19.58 3.87 -42.74
N ILE A 3 -18.31 4.06 -43.11
CA ILE A 3 -17.15 3.70 -42.28
C ILE A 3 -17.28 4.25 -40.85
N PHE A 4 -17.84 5.45 -40.71
CA PHE A 4 -18.17 6.08 -39.43
C PHE A 4 -19.09 5.21 -38.54
N LEU A 5 -20.12 4.59 -39.11
CA LEU A 5 -21.03 3.71 -38.39
C LEU A 5 -20.33 2.43 -37.93
N ILE A 6 -19.43 1.88 -38.74
CA ILE A 6 -18.62 0.70 -38.39
C ILE A 6 -17.71 1.03 -37.20
N ILE A 7 -17.04 2.18 -37.22
CA ILE A 7 -16.18 2.62 -36.11
C ILE A 7 -16.99 2.78 -34.82
N LEU A 8 -18.18 3.40 -34.89
CA LEU A 8 -19.06 3.52 -33.72
C LEU A 8 -19.50 2.17 -33.16
N LEU A 9 -19.88 1.23 -34.02
CA LEU A 9 -20.27 -0.12 -33.59
C LEU A 9 -19.11 -0.89 -32.95
N VAL A 10 -17.89 -0.77 -33.49
CA VAL A 10 -16.69 -1.38 -32.90
C VAL A 10 -16.41 -0.79 -31.52
N ILE A 11 -16.44 0.54 -31.39
CA ILE A 11 -16.22 1.21 -30.10
C ILE A 11 -17.29 0.78 -29.09
N ALA A 12 -18.56 0.77 -29.50
CA ALA A 12 -19.66 0.32 -28.65
C ALA A 12 -19.50 -1.14 -28.20
N GLY A 13 -19.05 -2.02 -29.11
CA GLY A 13 -18.74 -3.42 -28.81
C GLY A 13 -17.60 -3.57 -27.80
N VAL A 14 -16.51 -2.81 -27.94
CA VAL A 14 -15.39 -2.80 -26.98
C VAL A 14 -15.85 -2.30 -25.61
N VAL A 15 -16.62 -1.21 -25.56
CA VAL A 15 -17.17 -0.68 -24.31
C VAL A 15 -18.07 -1.71 -23.65
N ALA A 16 -19.01 -2.32 -24.39
CA ALA A 16 -19.89 -3.36 -23.86
C ALA A 16 -19.10 -4.55 -23.30
N LEU A 17 -18.05 -5.00 -24.00
CA LEU A 17 -17.17 -6.06 -23.52
C LEU A 17 -16.46 -5.69 -22.23
N LEU A 18 -15.91 -4.47 -22.12
CA LEU A 18 -15.26 -3.98 -20.89
C LEU A 18 -16.24 -3.91 -19.72
N LEU A 19 -17.49 -3.49 -19.95
CA LEU A 19 -18.52 -3.45 -18.90
C LEU A 19 -18.91 -4.86 -18.42
N ILE A 20 -19.01 -5.83 -19.33
CA ILE A 20 -19.24 -7.24 -19.00
C ILE A 20 -18.08 -7.78 -18.17
N ILE A 21 -16.84 -7.57 -18.61
CA ILE A 21 -15.64 -7.98 -17.85
C ILE A 21 -15.64 -7.35 -16.45
N ALA A 22 -15.92 -6.05 -16.35
CA ALA A 22 -16.00 -5.34 -15.08
C ALA A 22 -17.09 -5.93 -14.16
N ALA A 23 -18.24 -6.34 -14.70
CA ALA A 23 -19.34 -6.91 -13.93
C ALA A 23 -18.97 -8.24 -13.25
N PHE A 24 -18.11 -9.05 -13.88
CA PHE A 24 -17.64 -10.33 -13.34
C PHE A 24 -16.27 -10.26 -12.64
N SER A 25 -15.62 -9.09 -12.62
CA SER A 25 -14.32 -8.89 -11.98
C SER A 25 -14.44 -8.71 -10.46
N LYS A 26 -13.34 -9.01 -9.73
CA LYS A 26 -13.24 -8.66 -8.30
C LYS A 26 -13.49 -7.16 -8.09
N LYS A 27 -14.01 -6.78 -6.92
CA LYS A 27 -14.30 -5.37 -6.56
C LYS A 27 -13.19 -4.69 -5.77
N GLY A 28 -12.09 -5.41 -5.53
CA GLY A 28 -10.94 -4.94 -4.77
C GLY A 28 -9.90 -6.03 -4.65
N TYR A 29 -8.82 -5.70 -3.94
CA TYR A 29 -7.71 -6.60 -3.68
C TYR A 29 -7.30 -6.53 -2.20
N ALA A 30 -6.69 -7.61 -1.73
CA ALA A 30 -6.06 -7.68 -0.42
C ALA A 30 -4.76 -8.47 -0.56
N ILE A 31 -3.67 -7.88 -0.10
CA ILE A 31 -2.35 -8.50 -0.10
C ILE A 31 -1.75 -8.43 1.30
N GLN A 32 -0.90 -9.40 1.63
CA GLN A 32 -0.14 -9.42 2.87
C GLN A 32 1.20 -10.08 2.63
N ARG A 33 2.25 -9.52 3.23
CA ARG A 33 3.57 -10.15 3.34
C ARG A 33 4.03 -10.14 4.77
N SER A 34 4.92 -11.06 5.11
CA SER A 34 5.46 -11.19 6.45
C SER A 34 6.95 -11.46 6.44
N ILE A 35 7.62 -11.04 7.50
CA ILE A 35 9.03 -11.31 7.73
C ILE A 35 9.27 -11.49 9.23
N VAL A 36 10.25 -12.32 9.58
CA VAL A 36 10.77 -12.45 10.95
C VAL A 36 11.91 -11.45 11.13
N ILE A 37 11.82 -10.63 12.18
CA ILE A 37 12.85 -9.70 12.60
C ILE A 37 13.42 -10.18 13.93
N ASP A 38 14.74 -10.30 14.00
CA ASP A 38 15.52 -10.77 15.15
C ASP A 38 15.68 -9.67 16.21
N LYS A 39 14.57 -9.01 16.55
CA LYS A 39 14.45 -8.02 17.61
C LYS A 39 13.14 -8.18 18.40
N PRO A 40 13.11 -7.76 19.68
CA PRO A 40 11.89 -7.78 20.50
C PRO A 40 10.77 -6.93 19.92
N VAL A 41 9.52 -7.33 20.18
CA VAL A 41 8.33 -6.67 19.61
C VAL A 41 8.22 -5.20 19.97
N ASP A 42 8.66 -4.82 21.17
CA ASP A 42 8.66 -3.44 21.65
C ASP A 42 9.54 -2.53 20.77
N GLU A 43 10.71 -3.01 20.38
CA GLU A 43 11.66 -2.27 19.54
C GLU A 43 11.09 -2.10 18.13
N VAL A 44 10.60 -3.19 17.55
CA VAL A 44 10.00 -3.19 16.20
C VAL A 44 8.75 -2.30 16.16
N TYR A 45 7.88 -2.40 17.17
CA TYR A 45 6.67 -1.59 17.29
C TYR A 45 7.01 -0.09 17.42
N ASN A 46 7.96 0.26 18.29
CA ASN A 46 8.38 1.64 18.48
C ASN A 46 8.99 2.25 17.22
N TYR A 47 9.71 1.46 16.42
CA TYR A 47 10.21 1.91 15.13
C TYR A 47 9.06 2.10 14.12
N LEU A 48 8.16 1.14 14.00
CA LEU A 48 7.09 1.16 12.99
C LEU A 48 5.99 2.21 13.26
N ARG A 49 5.70 2.51 14.53
CA ARG A 49 4.64 3.50 14.85
C ARG A 49 4.99 4.90 14.37
N HIS A 50 6.28 5.21 14.24
CA HIS A 50 6.76 6.47 13.66
C HIS A 50 6.82 6.32 12.15
N ILE A 51 5.73 6.67 11.46
CA ILE A 51 5.59 6.38 10.03
C ILE A 51 6.55 7.19 9.16
N ARG A 52 7.18 8.24 9.70
CA ARG A 52 8.31 8.91 9.03
C ARG A 52 9.48 7.97 8.75
N ASN A 53 9.65 6.92 9.57
CA ASN A 53 10.69 5.92 9.38
C ASN A 53 10.51 5.10 8.08
N GLN A 54 9.33 5.14 7.46
CA GLN A 54 9.13 4.57 6.13
C GLN A 54 10.06 5.18 5.08
N ASP A 55 10.58 6.39 5.31
CA ASP A 55 11.60 7.02 4.46
C ASP A 55 12.85 6.17 4.28
N HIS A 56 13.15 5.29 5.24
CA HIS A 56 14.36 4.49 5.24
C HIS A 56 14.18 3.11 4.61
N PHE A 57 12.96 2.56 4.59
CA PHE A 57 12.72 1.19 4.13
C PHE A 57 11.69 1.05 3.02
N SER A 58 10.76 2.00 2.86
CA SER A 58 9.69 1.93 1.87
C SER A 58 10.23 2.16 0.46
N LYS A 59 10.06 1.16 -0.40
CA LYS A 59 10.43 1.26 -1.82
C LYS A 59 9.73 2.43 -2.53
N TRP A 60 8.49 2.73 -2.16
CA TRP A 60 7.72 3.80 -2.78
C TRP A 60 8.32 5.18 -2.52
N VAL A 61 8.78 5.43 -1.29
CA VAL A 61 9.46 6.68 -0.95
C VAL A 61 10.81 6.78 -1.66
N MET A 62 11.54 5.67 -1.75
CA MET A 62 12.85 5.61 -2.44
C MET A 62 12.76 5.79 -3.96
N THR A 63 11.56 5.76 -4.55
CA THR A 63 11.34 5.86 -6.01
C THR A 63 11.49 7.29 -6.54
N ASP A 64 11.39 8.30 -5.68
CA ASP A 64 11.59 9.70 -6.08
C ASP A 64 12.44 10.48 -5.04
N PRO A 65 13.71 10.76 -5.35
CA PRO A 65 14.58 11.56 -4.48
C PRO A 65 14.11 13.00 -4.28
N GLN A 66 13.27 13.54 -5.17
CA GLN A 66 12.77 14.92 -5.12
C GLN A 66 11.36 15.03 -4.52
N MET A 67 10.86 13.95 -3.92
CA MET A 67 9.52 13.88 -3.34
C MET A 67 9.33 14.95 -2.27
N LYS A 68 8.30 15.78 -2.45
CA LYS A 68 7.88 16.76 -1.44
C LYS A 68 7.05 16.05 -0.39
N LYS A 69 7.35 16.30 0.88
CA LYS A 69 6.70 15.65 2.02
C LYS A 69 6.19 16.71 2.98
N THR A 70 5.00 16.52 3.50
CA THR A 70 4.41 17.37 4.53
C THR A 70 3.86 16.51 5.65
N PHE A 71 4.03 16.98 6.88
CA PHE A 71 3.65 16.25 8.08
C PHE A 71 2.68 17.10 8.90
N THR A 72 1.60 16.49 9.37
CA THR A 72 0.60 17.15 10.21
C THR A 72 0.36 16.32 11.46
N GLY A 73 0.47 16.96 12.63
CA GLY A 73 0.34 16.31 13.94
C GLY A 73 1.66 15.76 14.49
N ALA A 74 1.56 14.95 15.55
CA ALA A 74 2.72 14.33 16.20
C ALA A 74 2.92 12.88 15.71
N ASP A 75 4.07 12.57 15.12
CA ASP A 75 4.34 11.21 14.62
C ASP A 75 4.31 10.16 15.75
N GLY A 76 3.83 8.96 15.46
CA GLY A 76 3.58 7.93 16.45
C GLY A 76 2.30 8.10 17.26
N THR A 77 1.39 8.98 16.84
CA THR A 77 0.06 9.18 17.45
C THR A 77 -1.07 9.04 16.44
N VAL A 78 -2.25 8.63 16.91
CA VAL A 78 -3.46 8.54 16.07
C VAL A 78 -3.80 9.92 15.51
N GLY A 79 -4.09 10.00 14.22
CA GLY A 79 -4.36 11.22 13.48
C GLY A 79 -3.12 11.89 12.88
N PHE A 80 -1.91 11.38 13.11
CA PHE A 80 -0.73 11.85 12.39
C PHE A 80 -0.86 11.56 10.89
N ILE A 81 -0.57 12.57 10.06
CA ILE A 81 -0.63 12.50 8.61
C ILE A 81 0.77 12.71 8.02
N TYR A 82 1.16 11.78 7.15
CA TYR A 82 2.28 11.91 6.23
C TYR A 82 1.70 12.06 4.82
N ALA A 83 1.87 13.21 4.19
CA ALA A 83 1.53 13.43 2.78
C ALA A 83 2.77 13.54 1.89
N TRP A 84 2.65 13.08 0.65
CA TRP A 84 3.71 13.13 -0.35
C TRP A 84 3.19 13.61 -1.72
N ASP A 85 4.06 14.31 -2.44
CA ASP A 85 3.89 14.65 -3.85
C ASP A 85 5.20 14.37 -4.59
N GLY A 86 5.21 13.29 -5.38
CA GLY A 86 6.37 12.84 -6.14
C GLY A 86 6.13 12.82 -7.65
N ASN A 87 7.01 12.17 -8.39
CA ASN A 87 6.96 12.09 -9.85
C ASN A 87 5.83 11.15 -10.35
N LYS A 88 5.83 10.80 -11.65
CA LYS A 88 4.82 9.91 -12.25
C LYS A 88 4.83 8.48 -11.67
N LYS A 89 5.94 8.03 -11.10
CA LYS A 89 6.10 6.69 -10.51
C LYS A 89 5.70 6.68 -9.03
N ALA A 90 6.08 7.70 -8.26
CA ALA A 90 5.74 7.80 -6.84
C ALA A 90 4.31 8.31 -6.58
N GLY A 91 3.71 9.02 -7.54
CA GLY A 91 2.36 9.53 -7.41
C GLY A 91 2.23 10.64 -6.36
N LYS A 92 1.00 10.88 -5.92
CA LYS A 92 0.65 11.84 -4.87
C LYS A 92 -0.40 11.21 -3.96
N GLY A 93 -0.28 11.41 -2.67
CA GLY A 93 -1.24 10.92 -1.69
C GLY A 93 -0.84 11.25 -0.26
N GLU A 94 -1.56 10.66 0.67
CA GLU A 94 -1.27 10.77 2.09
C GLU A 94 -1.60 9.48 2.83
N GLN A 95 -0.98 9.30 3.98
CA GLN A 95 -1.27 8.22 4.90
C GLN A 95 -1.50 8.77 6.30
N GLU A 96 -2.47 8.20 7.01
CA GLU A 96 -2.90 8.61 8.34
C GLU A 96 -2.90 7.43 9.30
N ILE A 97 -2.40 7.64 10.52
CA ILE A 97 -2.50 6.66 11.60
C ILE A 97 -3.94 6.64 12.12
N LYS A 98 -4.70 5.58 11.82
CA LYS A 98 -6.10 5.44 12.27
C LYS A 98 -6.21 4.77 13.64
N LYS A 99 -5.30 3.85 13.95
CA LYS A 99 -5.31 3.09 15.21
C LYS A 99 -3.92 2.61 15.56
N LEU A 100 -3.62 2.63 16.85
CA LEU A 100 -2.41 2.06 17.44
C LEU A 100 -2.82 1.11 18.57
N THR A 101 -2.39 -0.15 18.48
CA THR A 101 -2.49 -1.12 19.56
C THR A 101 -1.07 -1.53 19.91
N THR A 102 -0.61 -1.13 21.10
CA THR A 102 0.77 -1.33 21.56
C THR A 102 1.22 -2.77 21.33
N ASN A 103 2.36 -2.92 20.65
CA ASN A 103 3.02 -4.19 20.33
C ASN A 103 2.18 -5.21 19.54
N LYS A 104 1.08 -4.77 18.91
CA LYS A 104 0.17 -5.66 18.18
C LYS A 104 -0.19 -5.16 16.80
N GLU A 105 -0.57 -3.89 16.68
CA GLU A 105 -1.15 -3.39 15.44
C GLU A 105 -0.89 -1.88 15.25
N ILE A 106 -0.53 -1.50 14.03
CA ILE A 106 -0.52 -0.12 13.54
C ILE A 106 -1.39 -0.09 12.29
N GLN A 107 -2.57 0.54 12.39
CA GLN A 107 -3.50 0.63 11.27
C GLN A 107 -3.34 1.97 10.57
N LEU A 108 -2.96 1.91 9.29
CA LEU A 108 -2.84 3.09 8.44
C LEU A 108 -3.97 3.11 7.41
N GLU A 109 -4.46 4.30 7.11
CA GLU A 109 -5.27 4.56 5.91
C GLU A 109 -4.44 5.36 4.93
N VAL A 110 -4.38 4.91 3.68
CA VAL A 110 -3.68 5.59 2.59
C VAL A 110 -4.71 6.11 1.61
N ARG A 111 -4.66 7.40 1.32
CA ARG A 111 -5.48 8.10 0.34
C ARG A 111 -4.60 8.54 -0.81
N PHE A 112 -4.65 7.79 -1.92
CA PHE A 112 -3.97 8.12 -3.15
C PHE A 112 -4.78 9.16 -3.93
N GLU A 113 -4.10 10.17 -4.47
CA GLU A 113 -4.69 11.21 -5.32
C GLU A 113 -4.30 11.03 -6.80
N ARG A 114 -3.03 10.68 -7.07
CA ARG A 114 -2.47 10.52 -8.43
C ARG A 114 -1.58 9.27 -8.50
N PRO A 115 -1.59 8.49 -9.61
CA PRO A 115 -2.32 8.70 -10.88
C PRO A 115 -3.82 8.42 -10.82
N PHE A 116 -4.28 7.62 -9.86
CA PHE A 116 -5.68 7.30 -9.67
C PHE A 116 -6.07 7.51 -8.21
N LYS A 117 -7.27 8.03 -8.00
CA LYS A 117 -7.83 8.15 -6.65
C LYS A 117 -8.15 6.77 -6.10
N ALA A 118 -7.62 6.46 -4.93
CA ALA A 118 -7.90 5.20 -4.24
C ALA A 118 -7.74 5.39 -2.74
N VAL A 119 -8.51 4.63 -1.97
CA VAL A 119 -8.33 4.54 -0.52
C VAL A 119 -7.94 3.10 -0.20
N ALA A 120 -6.92 2.93 0.62
CA ALA A 120 -6.42 1.64 1.06
C ALA A 120 -6.23 1.61 2.57
N THR A 121 -6.54 0.48 3.19
CA THR A 121 -6.18 0.21 4.58
C THR A 121 -4.94 -0.65 4.59
N THR A 122 -3.91 -0.24 5.33
CA THR A 122 -2.60 -0.91 5.40
C THR A 122 -2.20 -1.13 6.85
N PRO A 123 -2.52 -2.30 7.44
CA PRO A 123 -2.09 -2.63 8.78
C PRO A 123 -0.66 -3.19 8.79
N PHE A 124 0.12 -2.81 9.80
CA PHE A 124 1.21 -3.63 10.33
C PHE A 124 0.69 -4.42 11.52
N ILE A 125 0.82 -5.74 11.49
CA ILE A 125 0.48 -6.65 12.60
C ILE A 125 1.79 -7.24 13.11
N LEU A 126 1.99 -7.21 14.41
CA LEU A 126 3.18 -7.71 15.09
C LEU A 126 2.79 -8.87 15.99
N GLU A 127 3.53 -9.97 15.89
CA GLU A 127 3.38 -11.16 16.72
C GLU A 127 4.76 -11.56 17.23
N SER A 128 4.90 -11.79 18.54
CA SER A 128 6.11 -12.41 19.07
C SER A 128 6.24 -13.84 18.54
N GLU A 129 7.44 -14.25 18.15
CA GLU A 129 7.69 -15.61 17.70
C GLU A 129 7.50 -16.59 18.88
N ALA A 130 6.78 -17.69 18.64
CA ALA A 130 6.50 -18.66 19.69
C ALA A 130 7.81 -19.26 20.22
N GLY A 131 8.07 -19.05 21.52
CA GLY A 131 9.27 -19.55 22.18
C GLY A 131 10.53 -18.67 22.00
N ASN A 132 10.44 -17.53 21.32
CA ASN A 132 11.56 -16.58 21.21
C ASN A 132 11.10 -15.12 21.38
N SER A 133 11.27 -14.56 22.58
CA SER A 133 10.93 -13.17 22.88
C SER A 133 11.80 -12.14 22.15
N ASN A 134 12.91 -12.57 21.56
CA ASN A 134 13.82 -11.71 20.80
C ASN A 134 13.53 -11.74 19.29
N GLN A 135 12.44 -12.38 18.87
CA GLN A 135 11.99 -12.42 17.47
C GLN A 135 10.56 -11.93 17.35
N THR A 136 10.31 -11.17 16.29
CA THR A 136 9.01 -10.59 15.96
C THR A 136 8.64 -10.91 14.53
N ILE A 137 7.48 -11.52 14.33
CA ILE A 137 6.84 -11.68 13.03
C ILE A 137 6.11 -10.37 12.72
N VAL A 138 6.57 -9.67 11.69
CA VAL A 138 5.91 -8.47 11.16
C VAL A 138 5.13 -8.84 9.93
N LYS A 139 3.82 -8.60 9.93
CA LYS A 139 2.93 -8.76 8.77
C LYS A 139 2.51 -7.39 8.29
N TRP A 140 2.77 -7.07 7.02
CA TRP A 140 2.30 -5.84 6.39
C TRP A 140 1.22 -6.19 5.37
N GLY A 141 0.00 -5.73 5.64
CA GLY A 141 -1.16 -5.89 4.78
C GLY A 141 -1.48 -4.63 3.99
N MET A 142 -2.20 -4.80 2.88
CA MET A 142 -2.85 -3.71 2.17
C MET A 142 -4.14 -4.22 1.54
N LYS A 143 -5.23 -3.49 1.77
CA LYS A 143 -6.56 -3.76 1.23
C LYS A 143 -7.13 -2.50 0.59
N SER A 144 -7.61 -2.59 -0.63
CA SER A 144 -8.22 -1.48 -1.35
C SER A 144 -9.38 -1.97 -2.22
N ALA A 145 -10.33 -1.07 -2.48
CA ALA A 145 -11.46 -1.33 -3.37
C ALA A 145 -11.28 -0.58 -4.69
N MET A 146 -11.69 -1.20 -5.79
CA MET A 146 -11.76 -0.56 -7.10
C MET A 146 -13.22 -0.60 -7.55
N PRO A 147 -13.90 0.56 -7.66
CA PRO A 147 -15.30 0.61 -8.07
C PRO A 147 -15.50 0.09 -9.49
N TRP A 148 -16.71 -0.38 -9.79
CA TRP A 148 -17.12 -0.63 -11.17
C TRP A 148 -17.24 0.69 -11.94
N PRO A 149 -16.81 0.78 -13.22
CA PRO A 149 -16.19 -0.26 -14.04
C PRO A 149 -14.65 -0.28 -14.01
N MET A 150 -14.01 0.58 -13.20
CA MET A 150 -12.53 0.65 -13.11
C MET A 150 -11.91 -0.69 -12.70
N ASN A 151 -12.64 -1.51 -11.96
CA ASN A 151 -12.21 -2.82 -11.50
C ASN A 151 -11.81 -3.81 -12.62
N ALA A 152 -12.27 -3.59 -13.86
CA ALA A 152 -11.77 -4.34 -15.02
C ALA A 152 -10.26 -4.17 -15.23
N ALA A 153 -9.69 -3.01 -14.88
CA ALA A 153 -8.25 -2.75 -15.01
C ALA A 153 -7.39 -3.70 -14.16
N MET A 154 -7.93 -4.23 -13.05
CA MET A 154 -7.20 -5.16 -12.19
C MET A 154 -6.81 -6.46 -12.90
N LEU A 155 -7.58 -6.89 -13.91
CA LEU A 155 -7.27 -8.09 -14.70
C LEU A 155 -6.05 -7.89 -15.62
N PHE A 156 -5.75 -6.65 -15.98
CA PHE A 156 -4.69 -6.33 -16.95
C PHE A 156 -3.44 -5.74 -16.29
N MET A 157 -3.58 -5.09 -15.12
CA MET A 157 -2.49 -4.33 -14.50
C MET A 157 -1.65 -5.12 -13.49
N ASN A 158 -2.03 -6.36 -13.15
CA ASN A 158 -1.29 -7.22 -12.22
C ASN A 158 -0.88 -6.54 -10.89
N ILE A 159 -1.77 -5.67 -10.39
CA ILE A 159 -1.51 -4.76 -9.25
C ILE A 159 -1.13 -5.55 -7.99
N GLU A 160 -1.83 -6.65 -7.71
CA GLU A 160 -1.56 -7.50 -6.55
C GLU A 160 -0.12 -8.00 -6.51
N ASN A 161 0.40 -8.51 -7.64
CA ASN A 161 1.76 -9.04 -7.71
C ASN A 161 2.82 -7.94 -7.63
N MET A 162 2.57 -6.79 -8.26
CA MET A 162 3.49 -5.65 -8.19
C MET A 162 3.60 -5.13 -6.74
N LEU A 163 2.45 -4.87 -6.11
CA LEU A 163 2.41 -4.36 -4.74
C LEU A 163 2.95 -5.40 -3.74
N ALA A 164 2.69 -6.69 -3.95
CA ALA A 164 3.25 -7.75 -3.12
C ALA A 164 4.78 -7.77 -3.14
N LYS A 165 5.39 -7.60 -4.33
CA LYS A 165 6.86 -7.49 -4.46
C LYS A 165 7.40 -6.24 -3.77
N ASP A 166 6.68 -5.13 -3.87
CA ASP A 166 7.08 -3.88 -3.21
C ASP A 166 7.05 -3.99 -1.68
N LEU A 167 6.02 -4.65 -1.12
CA LEU A 167 5.94 -4.96 0.30
C LEU A 167 7.08 -5.87 0.75
N GLU A 168 7.41 -6.90 -0.02
CA GLU A 168 8.50 -7.83 0.28
C GLU A 168 9.87 -7.12 0.31
N ILE A 169 10.16 -6.27 -0.68
CA ILE A 169 11.37 -5.44 -0.69
C ILE A 169 11.42 -4.52 0.53
N SER A 170 10.30 -3.88 0.85
CA SER A 170 10.23 -2.91 1.95
C SER A 170 10.38 -3.60 3.32
N LEU A 171 9.80 -4.78 3.51
CA LEU A 171 10.00 -5.62 4.70
C LEU A 171 11.45 -6.12 4.82
N GLY A 172 12.09 -6.49 3.71
CA GLY A 172 13.51 -6.86 3.71
C GLY A 172 14.42 -5.69 4.12
N ASN A 173 14.11 -4.47 3.67
CA ASN A 173 14.82 -3.26 4.09
C ASN A 173 14.59 -2.96 5.58
N LEU A 174 13.35 -3.10 6.04
CA LEU A 174 12.98 -2.93 7.45
C LEU A 174 13.78 -3.88 8.35
N LYS A 175 13.80 -5.18 8.03
CA LYS A 175 14.57 -6.19 8.76
C LYS A 175 16.03 -5.75 8.89
N ARG A 176 16.66 -5.39 7.76
CA ARG A 176 18.07 -4.95 7.74
C ARG A 176 18.33 -3.75 8.65
N ILE A 177 17.45 -2.74 8.62
CA ILE A 177 17.64 -1.52 9.40
C ILE A 177 17.50 -1.78 10.90
N ILE A 178 16.50 -2.55 11.32
CA ILE A 178 16.25 -2.81 12.74
C ILE A 178 17.30 -3.78 13.31
N GLU A 179 17.77 -4.75 12.54
CA GLU A 179 18.78 -5.73 13.02
C GLU A 179 20.21 -5.20 13.07
N GLN A 180 20.52 -4.18 12.27
CA GLN A 180 21.85 -3.56 12.24
C GLN A 180 22.02 -2.42 13.25
N GLY A 181 20.91 -1.90 13.79
CA GLY A 181 20.90 -0.90 14.87
C GLY A 181 21.01 -1.55 16.24
#